data_AF-A0A2V1HUJ8-F1
#
_entry.id   AF-A0A2V1HUJ8-F1
#
_cell.length_a   1.000
_cell.length_b   1.000
_cell.length_c   1.000
_cell.angle_alpha   90.00
_cell.angle_beta   90.00
_cell.angle_gamma   90.00
#
_symmetry.space_group_name_H-M   'P 1'
#
loop_
_entity.id
_entity.type
_entity.pdbx_description
1 polymer ?
#
loop_
_entity_poly.entity_id
_entity_poly.type
_entity_poly.pdbx_seq_one_letter_code
_entity_poly.pdbx_strand_id
1 'polypeptide(L)'
;MPGHIPAVLVSLLVAAGLASGPALAASAAEVPAAPTAETLGLTCDSMFTAEQAASFTEAGYQRFGPSEDAEPSVFTEPGGVFCRWAVPQSDVLYDYGYAPVTPAASEALVLKVTDPSNLFPMQRFDVAEGALYTSSLEFGETAFLFADGAVYLAPGYQGAVELRDLVLRLAAAAVPSPTPQPEEETALDTEPSETVLDEEIEIARPPRTIDTPSVLSTLPAIGDKDLRLERVVAVVLLTLVLILVVALPSALLSSAVEEHYDRLAAVVAPLRRPFVALRARQGAPTGAPVPGWIPIAVGVVSAALIACFLDPALSFDESSARQFVSTLGGIVVESVLGLTLVAVVLRSRRPDLEPRLQFQAGSLVVVLIAVVLSRLLGFEPGVLFGLVLGLAFAVPPATADTVLVTWLRTGWIFLAGLIGWAGYSIVGLVWAGDPNWPSLLLGEAFGALAIGGIAALPLMLLPVPGLDGSVLFRSSKVGWAAAWGVSVLVFFFVLLPLPASWDKVGAPLVGWVSLLIAYAVAAVAVWAILRFTARERNDAGSGPSDPEAVSRTY
;
A
#
# COMPACT_ATOMS: atom_id res chain seq x y z
N MET A 1 -45.88 -4.93 4.95
CA MET A 1 -45.72 -3.54 5.45
C MET A 1 -44.50 -2.95 4.76
N PRO A 2 -44.59 -1.81 4.05
CA PRO A 2 -43.41 -1.23 3.40
C PRO A 2 -42.64 -0.43 4.45
N GLY A 3 -41.44 -0.90 4.78
CA GLY A 3 -40.54 -0.27 5.73
C GLY A 3 -39.70 0.81 5.06
N HIS A 4 -39.83 2.04 5.55
CA HIS A 4 -38.93 3.15 5.26
C HIS A 4 -37.52 2.84 5.81
N ILE A 5 -36.50 2.98 4.97
CA ILE A 5 -35.09 2.99 5.37
C ILE A 5 -34.78 4.43 5.83
N PRO A 6 -34.33 4.68 7.07
CA PRO A 6 -34.07 6.05 7.53
C PRO A 6 -32.69 6.54 7.09
N ALA A 7 -32.69 7.73 6.47
CA ALA A 7 -31.53 8.50 6.05
C ALA A 7 -30.91 9.27 7.24
N VAL A 8 -30.17 8.58 8.12
CA VAL A 8 -29.63 9.20 9.37
C VAL A 8 -28.10 9.12 9.52
N LEU A 9 -27.34 8.66 8.51
CA LEU A 9 -25.89 8.43 8.70
C LEU A 9 -24.92 9.56 8.27
N VAL A 10 -25.38 10.79 8.00
CA VAL A 10 -24.53 11.84 7.36
C VAL A 10 -24.22 13.07 8.25
N SER A 11 -24.77 13.20 9.46
CA SER A 11 -24.77 14.51 10.15
C SER A 11 -23.98 14.61 11.48
N LEU A 12 -22.86 13.90 11.66
CA LEU A 12 -22.18 13.89 12.97
C LEU A 12 -20.64 14.08 12.97
N LEU A 13 -20.09 14.86 12.04
CA LEU A 13 -18.64 15.15 11.99
C LEU A 13 -18.28 16.57 11.53
N VAL A 14 -18.93 17.61 12.09
CA VAL A 14 -18.48 19.02 11.95
C VAL A 14 -18.70 19.75 13.28
N ALA A 15 -17.71 19.72 14.17
CA ALA A 15 -17.56 20.68 15.29
C ALA A 15 -16.25 20.46 16.07
N ALA A 16 -15.16 21.11 15.66
CA ALA A 16 -14.00 21.57 16.45
C ALA A 16 -12.93 22.05 15.46
N GLY A 17 -12.25 23.20 15.53
CA GLY A 17 -12.21 24.29 16.51
C GLY A 17 -10.96 25.11 16.16
N LEU A 18 -11.13 26.34 15.65
CA LEU A 18 -10.08 27.30 15.31
C LEU A 18 -9.52 27.98 16.57
N ALA A 19 -8.20 28.12 16.67
CA ALA A 19 -7.55 29.16 17.48
C ALA A 19 -6.15 29.49 16.93
N SER A 20 -5.99 30.69 16.37
CA SER A 20 -4.73 31.28 15.90
C SER A 20 -4.29 32.40 16.84
N GLY A 21 -3.03 32.38 17.31
CA GLY A 21 -2.39 33.44 18.10
C GLY A 21 -1.39 34.27 17.26
N PRO A 22 -1.04 35.50 17.68
CA PRO A 22 -0.27 36.44 16.85
C PRO A 22 1.24 36.30 17.04
N ALA A 23 1.99 36.49 15.95
CA ALA A 23 3.44 36.55 15.92
C ALA A 23 3.96 37.97 16.25
N LEU A 24 5.02 38.05 17.05
CA LEU A 24 5.77 39.28 17.34
C LEU A 24 6.92 39.43 16.32
N ALA A 25 6.98 40.59 15.66
CA ALA A 25 8.03 40.95 14.72
C ALA A 25 9.25 41.53 15.45
N ALA A 26 10.46 41.05 15.12
CA ALA A 26 11.73 41.61 15.57
C ALA A 26 12.53 42.16 14.37
N SER A 27 13.21 43.27 14.62
CA SER A 27 14.00 44.08 13.67
C SER A 27 15.27 43.36 13.20
N ALA A 28 15.40 43.16 11.88
CA ALA A 28 16.58 42.56 11.25
C ALA A 28 17.75 43.56 11.13
N ALA A 29 18.92 43.19 11.65
CA ALA A 29 20.18 43.80 11.27
C ALA A 29 20.68 43.15 9.96
N GLU A 30 21.29 43.96 9.10
CA GLU A 30 21.64 43.61 7.72
C GLU A 30 22.79 42.57 7.69
N VAL A 31 22.43 41.31 7.38
CA VAL A 31 23.37 40.21 7.10
C VAL A 31 23.95 40.46 5.69
N PRO A 32 25.27 40.28 5.47
CA PRO A 32 25.84 40.40 4.12
C PRO A 32 25.16 39.41 3.18
N ALA A 33 24.62 39.93 2.07
CA ALA A 33 23.90 39.13 1.09
C ALA A 33 24.78 38.00 0.55
N ALA A 34 24.19 36.81 0.41
CA ALA A 34 24.85 35.70 -0.28
C ALA A 34 25.21 36.12 -1.72
N PRO A 35 26.33 35.62 -2.28
CA PRO A 35 26.70 35.91 -3.65
C PRO A 35 25.59 35.43 -4.59
N THR A 36 25.06 36.32 -5.42
CA THR A 36 24.10 35.96 -6.48
C THR A 36 24.85 35.39 -7.68
N ALA A 37 24.16 34.61 -8.53
CA ALA A 37 24.74 34.13 -9.78
C ALA A 37 25.33 35.25 -10.65
N GLU A 38 24.71 36.44 -10.62
CA GLU A 38 25.22 37.64 -11.29
C GLU A 38 26.57 38.10 -10.72
N THR A 39 26.74 38.11 -9.39
CA THR A 39 28.03 38.45 -8.76
C THR A 39 29.13 37.42 -9.01
N LEU A 40 28.75 36.17 -9.31
CA LEU A 40 29.67 35.10 -9.69
C LEU A 40 29.94 35.07 -11.21
N GLY A 41 29.33 35.96 -12.00
CA GLY A 41 29.48 36.00 -13.45
C GLY A 41 28.86 34.79 -14.18
N LEU A 42 27.95 34.09 -13.51
CA LEU A 42 27.35 32.87 -14.01
C LEU A 42 26.15 33.18 -14.88
N THR A 43 26.35 33.00 -16.18
CA THR A 43 25.33 33.08 -17.22
C THR A 43 25.11 31.69 -17.83
N CYS A 44 23.99 31.48 -18.52
CA CYS A 44 23.80 30.23 -19.27
C CYS A 44 24.93 29.96 -20.29
N ASP A 45 25.62 31.01 -20.76
CA ASP A 45 26.78 30.90 -21.66
C ASP A 45 28.04 30.40 -20.96
N SER A 46 28.16 30.63 -19.65
CA SER A 46 29.27 30.13 -18.84
C SER A 46 29.06 28.73 -18.28
N MET A 47 27.83 28.18 -18.37
CA MET A 47 27.52 26.84 -17.87
C MET A 47 28.20 25.73 -18.68
N PHE A 48 28.44 25.99 -19.96
CA PHE A 48 29.09 25.05 -20.86
C PHE A 48 30.36 25.67 -21.40
N THR A 49 31.40 24.85 -21.57
CA THR A 49 32.56 25.29 -22.35
C THR A 49 32.11 25.64 -23.77
N ALA A 50 32.85 26.52 -24.44
CA ALA A 50 32.56 26.89 -25.84
C ALA A 50 32.47 25.64 -26.75
N GLU A 51 33.25 24.59 -26.44
CA GLU A 51 33.23 23.31 -27.15
C GLU A 51 31.95 22.50 -26.88
N GLN A 52 31.50 22.42 -25.63
CA GLN A 52 30.22 21.78 -25.28
C GLN A 52 29.03 22.53 -25.88
N ALA A 53 29.00 23.85 -25.78
CA ALA A 53 27.96 24.68 -26.38
C ALA A 53 27.92 24.51 -27.90
N ALA A 54 29.08 24.43 -28.56
CA ALA A 54 29.18 24.12 -29.98
C ALA A 54 28.66 22.71 -30.28
N SER A 55 28.97 21.71 -29.45
CA SER A 55 28.49 20.33 -29.63
C SER A 55 26.97 20.21 -29.51
N PHE A 56 26.33 20.92 -28.57
CA PHE A 56 24.87 20.99 -28.46
C PHE A 56 24.26 21.65 -29.69
N THR A 57 24.84 22.76 -30.14
CA THR A 57 24.37 23.47 -31.34
C THR A 57 24.51 22.60 -32.60
N GLU A 58 25.62 21.86 -32.74
CA GLU A 58 25.87 20.93 -33.85
C GLU A 58 24.93 19.72 -33.82
N ALA A 59 24.60 19.22 -32.62
CA ALA A 59 23.57 18.20 -32.40
C ALA A 59 22.13 18.74 -32.59
N GLY A 60 21.99 20.01 -32.99
CA GLY A 60 20.74 20.65 -33.35
C GLY A 60 20.03 21.34 -32.19
N TYR A 61 20.52 21.26 -30.95
CA TYR A 61 19.88 21.88 -29.79
C TYR A 61 19.80 23.40 -29.97
N GLN A 62 18.60 23.96 -29.81
CA GLN A 62 18.38 25.40 -29.79
C GLN A 62 18.17 25.87 -28.36
N ARG A 63 18.93 26.89 -27.99
CA ARG A 63 18.78 27.58 -26.71
C ARG A 63 17.50 28.39 -26.73
N PHE A 64 16.67 28.21 -25.71
CA PHE A 64 15.63 29.18 -25.39
C PHE A 64 16.21 30.13 -24.35
N GLY A 65 15.95 31.43 -24.48
CA GLY A 65 16.28 32.40 -23.43
C GLY A 65 15.59 32.03 -22.11
N PRO A 66 15.85 32.76 -21.01
CA PRO A 66 15.05 32.59 -19.79
C PRO A 66 13.58 32.67 -20.19
N SER A 67 12.89 31.54 -20.06
CA SER A 67 11.53 31.38 -20.53
C SER A 67 10.65 32.22 -19.61
N GLU A 68 10.06 33.31 -20.09
CA GLU A 68 9.09 34.12 -19.33
C GLU A 68 7.90 33.27 -18.83
N ASP A 69 7.66 32.12 -19.48
CA ASP A 69 6.63 31.13 -19.15
C ASP A 69 7.14 29.92 -18.33
N ALA A 70 8.43 29.84 -17.99
CA ALA A 70 8.91 28.81 -17.07
C ALA A 70 8.61 29.33 -15.68
N GLU A 71 7.84 28.59 -14.86
CA GLU A 71 7.53 28.98 -13.49
C GLU A 71 8.82 29.48 -12.80
N PRO A 72 8.93 30.80 -12.56
CA PRO A 72 10.19 31.45 -12.21
C PRO A 72 10.52 31.25 -10.72
N SER A 73 10.28 30.05 -10.18
CA SER A 73 10.26 29.81 -8.73
C SER A 73 11.26 28.77 -8.25
N VAL A 74 11.73 27.85 -9.09
CA VAL A 74 12.43 26.66 -8.54
C VAL A 74 13.91 26.92 -8.18
N PHE A 75 14.61 27.77 -8.93
CA PHE A 75 16.06 28.04 -8.75
C PHE A 75 16.44 29.52 -8.67
N THR A 76 15.55 30.40 -9.05
CA THR A 76 15.70 31.86 -9.03
C THR A 76 15.59 32.44 -7.61
N GLU A 77 14.78 31.82 -6.73
CA GLU A 77 14.60 32.24 -5.33
C GLU A 77 15.92 32.29 -4.52
N PRO A 78 16.82 31.28 -4.59
CA PRO A 78 18.13 31.36 -3.93
C PRO A 78 19.18 32.21 -4.68
N GLY A 79 18.79 33.02 -5.67
CA GLY A 79 19.71 33.82 -6.49
C GLY A 79 20.43 33.00 -7.57
N GLY A 80 19.85 31.87 -7.96
CA GLY A 80 20.33 30.98 -9.00
C GLY A 80 19.92 31.35 -10.42
N VAL A 81 20.41 30.60 -11.41
CA VAL A 81 20.11 30.80 -12.84
C VAL A 81 19.53 29.51 -13.42
N PHE A 82 18.51 29.66 -14.24
CA PHE A 82 17.83 28.55 -14.91
C PHE A 82 17.94 28.70 -16.43
N CYS A 83 18.36 27.62 -17.10
CA CYS A 83 18.63 27.61 -18.53
C CYS A 83 17.88 26.45 -19.18
N ARG A 84 17.08 26.74 -20.21
CA ARG A 84 16.29 25.75 -20.94
C ARG A 84 16.84 25.53 -22.35
N TRP A 85 17.03 24.26 -22.70
CA TRP A 85 17.50 23.81 -24.02
C TRP A 85 16.45 22.88 -24.63
N ALA A 86 16.14 23.05 -25.91
CA ALA A 86 15.26 22.13 -26.62
C ALA A 86 15.96 21.57 -27.85
N VAL A 87 15.64 20.33 -28.21
CA VAL A 87 16.01 19.80 -29.53
C VAL A 87 14.88 20.14 -30.50
N PRO A 88 15.12 20.94 -31.56
CA PRO A 88 14.16 21.21 -32.60
C PRO A 88 13.62 19.89 -33.15
N GLN A 89 12.30 19.79 -33.30
CA GLN A 89 11.57 18.59 -33.75
C GLN A 89 11.41 17.47 -32.70
N SER A 90 11.90 17.65 -31.47
CA SER A 90 11.50 16.81 -30.34
C SER A 90 10.68 17.63 -29.34
N ASP A 91 9.68 17.04 -28.71
CA ASP A 91 8.99 17.64 -27.55
C ASP A 91 9.82 17.52 -26.25
N VAL A 92 11.13 17.24 -26.36
CA VAL A 92 12.02 17.06 -25.22
C VAL A 92 12.69 18.38 -24.86
N LEU A 93 12.39 18.85 -23.65
CA LEU A 93 13.00 20.01 -23.02
C LEU A 93 14.00 19.54 -21.97
N TYR A 94 15.20 20.12 -22.01
CA TYR A 94 16.23 19.93 -21.00
C TYR A 94 16.36 21.23 -20.21
N ASP A 95 16.02 21.15 -18.94
CA ASP A 95 16.15 22.26 -18.01
C ASP A 95 17.45 22.11 -17.23
N TYR A 96 18.13 23.21 -16.92
CA TYR A 96 19.34 23.19 -16.11
C TYR A 96 19.25 24.30 -15.07
N GLY A 97 19.28 23.92 -13.80
CA GLY A 97 19.28 24.84 -12.66
C GLY A 97 20.66 24.99 -12.04
N TYR A 98 21.00 26.21 -11.65
CA TYR A 98 22.17 26.55 -10.85
C TYR A 98 21.73 27.19 -9.55
N ALA A 99 22.32 26.78 -8.42
CA ALA A 99 22.23 27.54 -7.18
C ALA A 99 23.62 27.64 -6.50
N PRO A 100 24.01 28.82 -6.01
CA PRO A 100 25.21 28.95 -5.20
C PRO A 100 24.99 28.25 -3.85
N VAL A 101 25.97 27.46 -3.42
CA VAL A 101 25.96 26.78 -2.12
C VAL A 101 27.25 27.06 -1.38
N THR A 102 27.17 27.11 -0.05
CA THR A 102 28.39 27.23 0.77
C THR A 102 29.22 25.94 0.67
N PRO A 103 30.55 25.98 0.89
CA PRO A 103 31.38 24.78 0.89
C PRO A 103 30.88 23.69 1.86
N ALA A 104 30.38 24.10 3.04
CA ALA A 104 29.81 23.18 4.03
C ALA A 104 28.50 22.53 3.54
N ALA A 105 27.63 23.29 2.87
CA ALA A 105 26.40 22.74 2.28
C ALA A 105 26.71 21.78 1.13
N SER A 106 27.75 22.09 0.32
CA SER A 106 28.23 21.21 -0.74
C SER A 106 28.74 19.87 -0.19
N GLU A 107 29.56 19.90 0.87
CA GLU A 107 30.07 18.68 1.52
C GLU A 107 28.95 17.83 2.13
N ALA A 108 27.97 18.46 2.80
CA ALA A 108 26.80 17.78 3.35
C ALA A 108 25.93 17.15 2.26
N LEU A 109 25.76 17.83 1.11
CA LEU A 109 25.01 17.29 -0.02
C LEU A 109 25.74 16.09 -0.63
N VAL A 110 27.06 16.18 -0.81
CA VAL A 110 27.89 15.07 -1.31
C VAL A 110 27.77 13.86 -0.39
N LEU A 111 27.91 14.03 0.93
CA LEU A 111 27.77 12.92 1.89
C LEU A 111 26.40 12.25 1.78
N LYS A 112 25.33 13.04 1.69
CA LYS A 112 23.97 12.52 1.59
C LYS A 112 23.70 11.81 0.26
N VAL A 113 24.24 12.33 -0.82
CA VAL A 113 24.06 11.81 -2.18
C VAL A 113 24.91 10.55 -2.43
N THR A 114 26.05 10.43 -1.76
CA THR A 114 26.94 9.26 -1.84
C THR A 114 26.62 8.17 -0.83
N ASP A 115 25.70 8.43 0.10
CA ASP A 115 25.27 7.45 1.10
C ASP A 115 24.63 6.22 0.42
N PRO A 116 25.19 5.01 0.59
CA PRO A 116 24.66 3.79 -0.01
C PRO A 116 23.28 3.37 0.52
N SER A 117 22.82 3.96 1.64
CA SER A 117 21.46 3.78 2.16
C SER A 117 20.43 4.69 1.47
N ASN A 118 20.89 5.69 0.71
CA ASN A 118 20.02 6.56 -0.03
C ASN A 118 19.41 5.80 -1.23
N LEU A 119 18.15 6.10 -1.55
CA LEU A 119 17.38 5.40 -2.60
C LEU A 119 18.02 5.52 -3.99
N PHE A 120 18.95 6.47 -4.18
CA PHE A 120 19.58 6.79 -5.45
C PHE A 120 21.10 7.05 -5.28
N PRO A 121 21.93 6.02 -5.10
CA PRO A 121 23.38 6.20 -4.99
C PRO A 121 23.93 6.78 -6.29
N MET A 122 24.55 7.96 -6.22
CA MET A 122 25.13 8.60 -7.41
C MET A 122 26.56 8.13 -7.66
N GLN A 123 26.92 7.97 -8.93
CA GLN A 123 28.29 7.66 -9.34
C GLN A 123 29.09 8.94 -9.49
N ARG A 124 30.24 9.00 -8.82
CA ARG A 124 31.18 10.13 -8.93
C ARG A 124 32.11 9.95 -10.14
N PHE A 125 32.25 11.01 -10.92
CA PHE A 125 33.19 11.19 -12.01
C PHE A 125 34.01 12.45 -11.73
N ASP A 126 35.33 12.33 -11.62
CA ASP A 126 36.18 13.51 -11.52
C ASP A 126 36.35 14.13 -12.91
N VAL A 127 35.94 15.40 -13.05
CA VAL A 127 36.07 16.21 -14.27
C VAL A 127 37.02 17.38 -14.02
N ALA A 128 37.47 18.08 -15.06
CA ALA A 128 38.47 19.15 -14.91
C ALA A 128 37.97 20.30 -14.01
N GLU A 129 36.65 20.49 -13.96
CA GLU A 129 35.95 21.53 -13.22
C GLU A 129 35.51 21.09 -11.80
N GLY A 130 35.66 19.82 -11.42
CA GLY A 130 35.19 19.33 -10.12
C GLY A 130 34.77 17.87 -10.11
N ALA A 131 33.78 17.52 -9.28
CA ALA A 131 33.24 16.17 -9.20
C ALA A 131 31.79 16.16 -9.74
N LEU A 132 31.57 15.42 -10.81
CA LEU A 132 30.25 15.15 -11.40
C LEU A 132 29.67 13.89 -10.76
N TYR A 133 28.52 13.99 -10.11
CA TYR A 133 27.77 12.87 -9.57
C TYR A 133 26.58 12.61 -10.48
N THR A 134 26.50 11.45 -11.12
CA THR A 134 25.38 11.12 -12.00
C THR A 134 24.55 9.99 -11.41
N SER A 135 23.25 10.04 -11.64
CA SER A 135 22.34 8.93 -11.47
C SER A 135 21.61 8.69 -12.79
N SER A 136 21.69 7.45 -13.28
CA SER A 136 20.87 6.98 -14.39
C SER A 136 19.50 6.59 -13.83
N LEU A 137 18.52 7.49 -13.87
CA LEU A 137 17.13 7.16 -13.53
C LEU A 137 16.37 6.66 -14.77
N GLU A 138 15.32 5.86 -14.54
CA GLU A 138 14.45 5.26 -15.58
C GLU A 138 13.71 6.29 -16.47
N PHE A 139 13.67 7.56 -16.05
CA PHE A 139 12.92 8.64 -16.71
C PHE A 139 13.81 9.81 -17.18
N GLY A 140 15.14 9.60 -17.24
CA GLY A 140 16.12 10.60 -17.66
C GLY A 140 17.41 10.54 -16.84
N GLU A 141 18.54 10.94 -17.43
CA GLU A 141 19.79 11.09 -16.69
C GLU A 141 19.68 12.32 -15.77
N THR A 142 19.91 12.11 -14.48
CA THR A 142 20.02 13.21 -13.52
C THR A 142 21.50 13.36 -13.21
N ALA A 143 22.12 14.42 -13.74
CA ALA A 143 23.53 14.71 -13.54
C ALA A 143 23.68 15.91 -12.61
N PHE A 144 24.54 15.77 -11.62
CA PHE A 144 24.86 16.77 -10.62
C PHE A 144 26.33 17.11 -10.69
N LEU A 145 26.67 18.27 -11.22
CA LEU A 145 28.05 18.75 -11.13
C LEU A 145 28.21 19.50 -9.81
N PHE A 146 29.25 19.17 -9.04
CA PHE A 146 29.69 19.92 -7.88
C PHE A 146 31.06 20.50 -8.21
N ALA A 147 31.06 21.80 -8.51
CA ALA A 147 32.25 22.58 -8.86
C ALA A 147 32.21 23.88 -8.05
N ASP A 148 33.30 24.23 -7.37
CA ASP A 148 33.57 25.59 -6.87
C ASP A 148 32.43 26.31 -6.11
N GLY A 149 31.66 25.61 -5.27
CA GLY A 149 30.57 26.22 -4.49
C GLY A 149 29.23 26.33 -5.24
N ALA A 150 29.03 25.49 -6.25
CA ALA A 150 27.79 25.41 -7.02
C ALA A 150 27.21 24.00 -7.07
N VAL A 151 25.88 23.91 -7.22
CA VAL A 151 25.18 22.66 -7.56
C VAL A 151 24.46 22.84 -8.89
N TYR A 152 24.71 21.92 -9.81
CA TYR A 152 24.00 21.82 -11.08
C TYR A 152 22.91 20.74 -10.99
N LEU A 153 21.73 21.05 -11.50
CA LEU A 153 20.60 20.11 -11.56
C LEU A 153 20.10 19.99 -13.01
N ALA A 154 20.23 18.79 -13.59
CA ALA A 154 19.50 18.38 -14.79
C ALA A 154 18.26 17.58 -14.34
N PRO A 155 17.02 18.08 -14.51
CA PRO A 155 15.84 17.47 -13.91
C PRO A 155 15.29 16.32 -14.77
N GLY A 156 15.03 15.20 -14.09
CA GLY A 156 13.82 14.41 -14.31
C GLY A 156 12.75 14.84 -13.29
N TYR A 157 11.49 14.93 -13.72
CA TYR A 157 10.39 15.68 -13.06
C TYR A 157 10.13 15.40 -11.56
N GLN A 158 10.44 14.21 -11.02
CA GLN A 158 10.11 13.87 -9.62
C GLN A 158 11.30 13.92 -8.66
N GLY A 159 12.50 13.48 -9.07
CA GLY A 159 13.69 13.50 -8.21
C GLY A 159 14.21 14.92 -7.93
N ALA A 160 13.94 15.87 -8.83
CA ALA A 160 14.39 17.25 -8.70
C ALA A 160 13.71 18.00 -7.54
N VAL A 161 12.48 17.65 -7.18
CA VAL A 161 11.68 18.38 -6.15
C VAL A 161 12.13 18.04 -4.74
N GLU A 162 12.35 16.75 -4.44
CA GLU A 162 12.84 16.34 -3.11
C GLU A 162 14.26 16.84 -2.86
N LEU A 163 15.11 16.77 -3.88
CA LEU A 163 16.48 17.27 -3.77
C LEU A 163 16.54 18.80 -3.74
N ARG A 164 15.64 19.51 -4.44
CA ARG A 164 15.44 20.96 -4.29
C ARG A 164 15.18 21.31 -2.84
N ASP A 165 14.20 20.66 -2.21
CA ASP A 165 13.84 20.95 -0.82
C ASP A 165 15.03 20.69 0.11
N LEU A 166 15.85 19.69 -0.17
CA LEU A 166 17.08 19.42 0.57
C LEU A 166 18.13 20.53 0.37
N VAL A 167 18.40 20.95 -0.88
CA VAL A 167 19.35 22.03 -1.19
C VAL A 167 18.89 23.35 -0.57
N LEU A 168 17.59 23.68 -0.66
CA LEU A 168 17.01 24.87 -0.05
C LEU A 168 17.11 24.83 1.48
N ARG A 169 16.88 23.69 2.12
CA ARG A 169 17.05 23.53 3.57
C ARG A 169 18.50 23.71 4.00
N LEU A 170 19.45 23.14 3.25
CA LEU A 170 20.87 23.28 3.54
C LEU A 170 21.38 24.70 3.31
N ALA A 171 20.91 25.36 2.24
CA ALA A 171 21.21 26.76 1.97
C ALA A 171 20.61 27.68 3.05
N ALA A 172 19.38 27.41 3.50
CA ALA A 172 18.74 28.15 4.60
C ALA A 172 19.43 27.91 5.95
N ALA A 173 19.87 26.68 6.23
CA ALA A 173 20.61 26.35 7.46
C ALA A 173 22.01 26.98 7.51
N ALA A 174 22.60 27.29 6.35
CA ALA A 174 23.88 27.97 6.25
C ALA A 174 23.81 29.48 6.55
N VAL A 175 22.61 30.06 6.66
CA VAL A 175 22.44 31.42 7.17
C VAL A 175 22.70 31.38 8.68
N PRO A 176 23.79 32.01 9.18
CA PRO A 176 24.11 31.94 10.60
C PRO A 176 22.94 32.50 11.39
N SER A 177 22.37 31.68 12.27
CA SER A 177 21.41 32.16 13.26
C SER A 177 22.07 33.29 14.05
N PRO A 178 21.35 34.39 14.34
CA PRO A 178 21.91 35.53 15.06
C PRO A 178 22.51 35.01 16.36
N THR A 179 23.80 35.24 16.54
CA THR A 179 24.56 34.85 17.72
C THR A 179 23.76 35.21 18.97
N PRO A 180 23.42 34.25 19.85
CA PRO A 180 22.79 34.58 21.12
C PRO A 180 23.71 35.58 21.84
N GLN A 181 23.14 36.70 22.28
CA GLN A 181 23.84 37.65 23.13
C GLN A 181 24.47 36.90 24.31
N PRO A 182 25.67 37.29 24.76
CA PRO A 182 26.36 36.55 25.81
C PRO A 182 25.55 36.65 27.11
N GLU A 183 24.86 35.56 27.43
CA GLU A 183 24.34 35.30 28.77
C GLU A 183 25.51 34.88 29.64
N GLU A 184 25.63 35.56 30.77
CA GLU A 184 26.71 35.51 31.73
C GLU A 184 26.97 34.07 32.22
N GLU A 185 28.11 33.53 31.79
CA GLU A 185 28.59 32.17 32.06
C GLU A 185 28.87 31.98 33.55
N THR A 186 27.92 31.38 34.27
CA THR A 186 28.17 30.82 35.60
C THR A 186 28.79 29.44 35.42
N ALA A 187 30.12 29.38 35.61
CA ALA A 187 30.91 28.15 35.57
C ALA A 187 30.39 27.11 36.58
N LEU A 188 29.96 25.95 36.08
CA LEU A 188 29.85 24.73 36.87
C LEU A 188 30.52 23.60 36.10
N ASP A 189 31.67 23.17 36.61
CA ASP A 189 32.41 21.99 36.20
C ASP A 189 31.47 20.78 36.07
N THR A 190 31.41 20.17 34.88
CA THR A 190 30.88 18.81 34.71
C THR A 190 31.78 18.04 33.73
N GLU A 191 32.26 16.90 34.21
CA GLU A 191 33.16 15.96 33.54
C GLU A 191 32.65 15.47 32.17
N PRO A 192 33.55 15.05 31.26
CA PRO A 192 33.18 14.51 29.96
C PRO A 192 32.67 13.07 30.13
N SER A 193 31.35 12.90 30.16
CA SER A 193 30.73 11.58 30.05
C SER A 193 30.62 11.19 28.57
N GLU A 194 31.65 10.48 28.08
CA GLU A 194 31.63 9.72 26.83
C GLU A 194 30.53 8.65 26.89
N THR A 195 29.33 9.03 26.45
CA THR A 195 28.23 8.10 26.11
C THR A 195 27.36 8.78 25.06
N VAL A 196 27.96 9.13 23.92
CA VAL A 196 27.21 9.35 22.68
C VAL A 196 26.90 7.96 22.14
N LEU A 197 25.94 7.30 22.77
CA LEU A 197 25.14 6.29 22.07
C LEU A 197 24.49 7.02 20.89
N ASP A 198 24.46 6.36 19.75
CA ASP A 198 23.76 6.78 18.53
C ASP A 198 22.31 7.17 18.84
N GLU A 199 22.10 8.38 19.34
CA GLU A 199 20.83 9.08 19.33
C GLU A 199 20.66 9.46 17.86
N GLU A 200 20.26 8.45 17.08
CA GLU A 200 19.70 8.58 15.76
C GLU A 200 18.68 9.70 15.88
N ILE A 201 19.10 10.90 15.47
CA ILE A 201 18.29 12.10 15.51
C ILE A 201 17.03 11.72 14.75
N GLU A 202 15.97 11.41 15.49
CA GLU A 202 14.66 11.11 14.95
C GLU A 202 14.18 12.43 14.38
N ILE A 203 14.62 12.72 13.15
CA ILE A 203 14.24 13.90 12.40
C ILE A 203 12.72 13.84 12.35
N ALA A 204 12.08 14.66 13.19
CA ALA A 204 10.64 14.70 13.33
C ALA A 204 10.04 14.82 11.94
N ARG A 205 9.41 13.74 11.45
CA ARG A 205 8.74 13.79 10.15
C ARG A 205 7.71 14.92 10.22
N PRO A 206 7.62 15.76 9.18
CA PRO A 206 6.64 16.84 9.17
C PRO A 206 5.24 16.25 9.41
N PRO A 207 4.38 16.95 10.17
CA PRO A 207 3.03 16.48 10.40
C PRO A 207 2.31 16.30 9.06
N ARG A 208 1.70 15.13 8.86
CA ARG A 208 0.94 14.84 7.65
C ARG A 208 -0.33 15.68 7.64
N THR A 209 -0.61 16.29 6.51
CA THR A 209 -1.80 17.11 6.29
C THR A 209 -2.91 16.29 5.64
N ILE A 210 -4.13 16.82 5.60
CA ILE A 210 -5.26 16.22 4.88
C ILE A 210 -5.05 16.07 3.37
N ASP A 211 -3.96 16.61 2.81
CA ASP A 211 -3.57 16.48 1.39
C ASP A 211 -2.39 15.50 1.19
N THR A 212 -1.86 14.90 2.26
CA THR A 212 -0.80 13.89 2.15
C THR A 212 -1.41 12.57 1.66
N PRO A 213 -0.91 11.93 0.58
CA PRO A 213 -1.45 10.67 0.07
C PRO A 213 -1.17 9.50 1.04
N SER A 214 -2.07 8.50 1.08
CA SER A 214 -1.84 7.25 1.82
C SER A 214 -1.43 6.11 0.89
N VAL A 215 -1.19 4.92 1.45
CA VAL A 215 -0.94 3.67 0.70
C VAL A 215 -2.09 3.33 -0.27
N LEU A 216 -3.32 3.79 -0.01
CA LEU A 216 -4.44 3.56 -0.93
C LEU A 216 -4.37 4.45 -2.20
N SER A 217 -3.53 5.49 -2.19
CA SER A 217 -3.24 6.38 -3.32
C SER A 217 -2.08 5.89 -4.19
N THR A 218 -1.49 4.73 -3.91
CA THR A 218 -0.37 4.18 -4.69
C THR A 218 -0.79 3.08 -5.67
N LEU A 219 -2.12 2.90 -5.86
CA LEU A 219 -2.61 1.91 -6.81
C LEU A 219 -2.23 2.37 -8.24
N PRO A 220 -1.71 1.49 -9.11
CA PRO A 220 -1.40 1.86 -10.49
C PRO A 220 -2.69 2.10 -11.29
N ALA A 221 -2.77 3.23 -11.99
CA ALA A 221 -3.92 3.56 -12.81
C ALA A 221 -3.94 2.70 -14.08
N ILE A 222 -5.11 2.64 -14.75
CA ILE A 222 -5.26 1.92 -16.03
C ILE A 222 -4.26 2.43 -17.08
N GLY A 223 -3.97 3.74 -17.11
CA GLY A 223 -3.04 4.36 -18.05
C GLY A 223 -1.57 3.95 -17.83
N ASP A 224 -1.21 3.58 -16.60
CA ASP A 224 0.17 3.21 -16.24
C ASP A 224 0.50 1.76 -16.62
N LYS A 225 -0.52 0.95 -16.97
CA LYS A 225 -0.35 -0.46 -17.29
C LYS A 225 0.08 -0.63 -18.75
N ASP A 226 1.34 -0.98 -18.92
CA ASP A 226 1.88 -1.40 -20.22
C ASP A 226 1.29 -2.77 -20.62
N LEU A 227 0.47 -2.77 -21.70
CA LEU A 227 -0.19 -3.96 -22.25
C LEU A 227 0.68 -4.75 -23.26
N ARG A 228 1.99 -4.54 -23.28
CA ARG A 228 2.90 -5.33 -24.12
C ARG A 228 2.70 -6.84 -23.92
N LEU A 229 2.60 -7.57 -25.03
CA LEU A 229 2.33 -9.01 -25.06
C LEU A 229 3.29 -9.81 -24.15
N GLU A 230 4.58 -9.46 -24.16
CA GLU A 230 5.60 -10.08 -23.31
C GLU A 230 5.24 -10.02 -21.82
N ARG A 231 4.75 -8.86 -21.36
CA ARG A 231 4.33 -8.66 -19.97
C ARG A 231 3.09 -9.47 -19.63
N VAL A 232 2.11 -9.48 -20.53
CA VAL A 232 0.89 -10.29 -20.38
C VAL A 232 1.24 -11.77 -20.26
N VAL A 233 2.14 -12.28 -21.11
CA VAL A 233 2.61 -13.67 -21.04
C VAL A 233 3.33 -13.97 -19.73
N ALA A 234 4.22 -13.07 -19.27
CA ALA A 234 4.92 -13.23 -18.00
C ALA A 234 3.95 -13.30 -16.81
N VAL A 235 2.96 -12.42 -16.76
CA VAL A 235 1.92 -12.40 -15.72
C VAL A 235 1.08 -13.68 -15.75
N VAL A 236 0.71 -14.17 -16.94
CA VAL A 236 -0.02 -15.44 -17.09
C VAL A 236 0.82 -16.62 -16.61
N LEU A 237 2.10 -16.70 -16.98
CA LEU A 237 2.99 -17.78 -16.54
C LEU A 237 3.19 -17.77 -15.02
N LEU A 238 3.47 -16.60 -14.44
CA LEU A 238 3.60 -16.43 -13.00
C LEU A 238 2.31 -16.84 -12.28
N THR A 239 1.17 -16.41 -12.80
CA THR A 239 -0.16 -16.80 -12.31
C THR A 239 -0.29 -18.33 -12.31
N LEU A 240 0.04 -19.00 -13.41
CA LEU A 240 -0.02 -20.47 -13.50
C LEU A 240 0.90 -21.17 -12.49
N VAL A 241 2.12 -20.67 -12.28
CA VAL A 241 3.05 -21.21 -11.28
C VAL A 241 2.48 -21.06 -9.87
N LEU A 242 1.96 -19.89 -9.54
CA LEU A 242 1.38 -19.64 -8.22
C LEU A 242 0.10 -20.41 -7.99
N ILE A 243 -0.70 -20.57 -9.04
CA ILE A 243 -1.85 -21.45 -9.03
C ILE A 243 -1.40 -22.85 -8.61
N LEU A 244 -0.35 -23.39 -9.22
CA LEU A 244 0.18 -24.71 -8.90
C LEU A 244 0.71 -24.79 -7.46
N VAL A 245 1.47 -23.78 -7.03
CA VAL A 245 2.12 -23.74 -5.70
C VAL A 245 1.11 -23.54 -4.57
N VAL A 246 0.03 -22.79 -4.79
CA VAL A 246 -0.95 -22.47 -3.74
C VAL A 246 -2.13 -23.44 -3.75
N ALA A 247 -2.73 -23.72 -4.91
CA ALA A 247 -3.93 -24.55 -4.94
C ALA A 247 -3.65 -26.02 -4.64
N LEU A 248 -2.48 -26.55 -5.02
CA LEU A 248 -2.19 -27.97 -4.79
C LEU A 248 -2.02 -28.29 -3.29
N PRO A 249 -1.21 -27.55 -2.50
CA PRO A 249 -1.16 -27.73 -1.05
C PRO A 249 -2.48 -27.38 -0.37
N SER A 250 -3.21 -26.38 -0.86
CA SER A 250 -4.55 -26.03 -0.33
C SER A 250 -5.54 -27.18 -0.51
N ALA A 251 -5.53 -27.85 -1.67
CA ALA A 251 -6.41 -28.99 -1.94
C ALA A 251 -6.05 -30.20 -1.07
N LEU A 252 -4.75 -30.47 -0.86
CA LEU A 252 -4.29 -31.50 0.06
C LEU A 252 -4.74 -31.18 1.49
N LEU A 253 -4.45 -29.97 1.98
CA LEU A 253 -4.85 -29.53 3.31
C LEU A 253 -6.38 -29.61 3.50
N SER A 254 -7.15 -29.14 2.52
CA SER A 254 -8.61 -29.20 2.52
C SER A 254 -9.12 -30.64 2.68
N SER A 255 -8.57 -31.59 1.90
CA SER A 255 -8.95 -33.01 2.01
C SER A 255 -8.62 -33.63 3.37
N ALA A 256 -7.46 -33.30 3.97
CA ALA A 256 -7.10 -33.80 5.28
C ALA A 256 -7.92 -33.17 6.42
N VAL A 257 -8.25 -31.88 6.30
CA VAL A 257 -9.10 -31.17 7.26
C VAL A 257 -10.53 -31.67 7.18
N GLU A 258 -11.09 -31.92 6.00
CA GLU A 258 -12.43 -32.52 5.85
C GLU A 258 -12.52 -33.90 6.51
N GLU A 259 -11.51 -34.77 6.29
CA GLU A 259 -11.47 -36.13 6.88
C GLU A 259 -11.38 -36.11 8.42
N HIS A 260 -10.75 -35.07 9.00
CA HIS A 260 -10.47 -34.98 10.43
C HIS A 260 -11.14 -33.78 11.12
N TYR A 261 -12.16 -33.21 10.51
CA TYR A 261 -12.75 -31.94 10.95
C TYR A 261 -13.24 -32.03 12.40
N ASP A 262 -13.92 -33.12 12.78
CA ASP A 262 -14.44 -33.31 14.14
C ASP A 262 -13.32 -33.32 15.19
N ARG A 263 -12.16 -33.89 14.84
CA ARG A 263 -11.00 -33.94 15.72
C ARG A 263 -10.36 -32.55 15.86
N LEU A 264 -10.16 -31.85 14.74
CA LEU A 264 -9.64 -30.48 14.77
C LEU A 264 -10.60 -29.56 15.53
N ALA A 265 -11.90 -29.65 15.27
CA ALA A 265 -12.93 -28.91 15.99
C ALA A 265 -12.89 -29.19 17.50
N ALA A 266 -12.62 -30.43 17.94
CA ALA A 266 -12.44 -30.78 19.34
C ALA A 266 -11.15 -30.18 19.94
N VAL A 267 -10.04 -30.16 19.21
CA VAL A 267 -8.77 -29.55 19.65
C VAL A 267 -8.91 -28.04 19.79
N VAL A 268 -9.63 -27.38 18.88
CA VAL A 268 -9.85 -25.93 18.91
C VAL A 268 -11.04 -25.53 19.80
N ALA A 269 -11.89 -26.48 20.22
CA ALA A 269 -13.02 -26.24 21.11
C ALA A 269 -12.69 -25.41 22.35
N PRO A 270 -11.64 -25.68 23.15
CA PRO A 270 -11.31 -24.86 24.32
C PRO A 270 -11.03 -23.39 23.98
N LEU A 271 -10.38 -23.12 22.84
CA LEU A 271 -10.12 -21.75 22.37
C LEU A 271 -11.42 -21.05 21.93
N ARG A 272 -12.41 -21.82 21.44
CA ARG A 272 -13.74 -21.29 21.05
C ARG A 272 -14.69 -21.09 22.22
N ARG A 273 -14.50 -21.76 23.36
CA ARG A 273 -15.37 -21.66 24.55
C ARG A 273 -15.64 -20.22 25.01
N PRO A 274 -14.65 -19.30 25.16
CA PRO A 274 -14.95 -17.92 25.58
C PRO A 274 -15.85 -17.21 24.57
N PHE A 275 -15.62 -17.37 23.27
CA PHE A 275 -16.44 -16.77 22.22
C PHE A 275 -17.86 -17.35 22.19
N VAL A 276 -18.01 -18.66 22.35
CA VAL A 276 -19.33 -19.32 22.44
C VAL A 276 -20.06 -18.89 23.70
N ALA A 277 -19.38 -18.75 24.83
CA ALA A 277 -19.96 -18.28 26.09
C ALA A 277 -20.39 -16.81 26.01
N LEU A 278 -19.58 -15.95 25.37
CA LEU A 278 -19.96 -14.56 25.05
C LEU A 278 -21.20 -14.51 24.17
N ARG A 279 -21.26 -15.35 23.12
CA ARG A 279 -22.42 -15.43 22.22
C ARG A 279 -23.67 -15.97 22.93
N ALA A 280 -23.51 -16.97 23.81
CA ALA A 280 -24.60 -17.51 24.62
C ALA A 280 -25.11 -16.49 25.65
N ARG A 281 -24.23 -15.68 26.24
CA ARG A 281 -24.60 -14.55 27.11
C ARG A 281 -25.31 -13.43 26.35
N GLN A 282 -24.89 -13.16 25.11
CA GLN A 282 -25.58 -12.20 24.22
C GLN A 282 -26.94 -12.72 23.75
N GLY A 283 -27.14 -14.05 23.73
CA GLY A 283 -28.44 -14.68 23.43
C GLY A 283 -29.35 -14.88 24.65
N ALA A 284 -28.89 -14.58 25.87
CA ALA A 284 -29.73 -14.63 27.05
C ALA A 284 -30.69 -13.43 27.05
N PRO A 285 -32.01 -13.64 27.16
CA PRO A 285 -33.04 -12.61 26.93
C PRO A 285 -33.18 -11.57 28.05
N THR A 286 -32.10 -11.24 28.76
CA THR A 286 -32.17 -10.43 29.98
C THR A 286 -31.98 -8.92 29.77
N GLY A 287 -31.99 -8.43 28.52
CA GLY A 287 -31.89 -7.00 28.21
C GLY A 287 -32.59 -6.65 26.90
N ALA A 288 -32.97 -5.38 26.73
CA ALA A 288 -33.69 -4.87 25.57
C ALA A 288 -33.08 -5.36 24.23
N PRO A 289 -33.91 -5.68 23.22
CA PRO A 289 -33.43 -6.22 21.95
C PRO A 289 -32.51 -5.20 21.27
N VAL A 290 -31.21 -5.51 21.25
CA VAL A 290 -30.23 -4.72 20.50
C VAL A 290 -30.63 -4.79 19.02
N PRO A 291 -30.79 -3.65 18.32
CA PRO A 291 -31.07 -3.66 16.90
C PRO A 291 -30.04 -4.51 16.13
N GLY A 292 -30.52 -5.43 15.29
CA GLY A 292 -29.66 -6.40 14.60
C GLY A 292 -28.58 -5.80 13.70
N TRP A 293 -28.68 -4.51 13.34
CA TRP A 293 -27.68 -3.79 12.55
C TRP A 293 -26.44 -3.36 13.34
N ILE A 294 -26.55 -3.19 14.67
CA ILE A 294 -25.44 -2.72 15.51
C ILE A 294 -24.22 -3.64 15.45
N PRO A 295 -24.31 -4.97 15.65
CA PRO A 295 -23.13 -5.84 15.57
C PRO A 295 -22.48 -5.84 14.19
N ILE A 296 -23.27 -5.63 13.13
CA ILE A 296 -22.76 -5.51 11.76
C ILE A 296 -22.00 -4.19 11.60
N ALA A 297 -22.57 -3.08 12.05
CA ALA A 297 -21.93 -1.77 12.00
C ALA A 297 -20.62 -1.75 12.80
N VAL A 298 -20.63 -2.29 14.03
CA VAL A 298 -19.42 -2.44 14.86
C VAL A 298 -18.37 -3.29 14.14
N GLY A 299 -18.78 -4.40 13.51
CA GLY A 299 -17.89 -5.25 12.74
C GLY A 299 -17.24 -4.55 11.56
N VAL A 300 -18.03 -3.83 10.76
CA VAL A 300 -17.58 -3.07 9.59
C VAL A 300 -16.63 -1.94 10.01
N VAL A 301 -16.98 -1.18 11.05
CA VAL A 301 -16.12 -0.12 11.61
C VAL A 301 -14.81 -0.69 12.14
N SER A 302 -14.86 -1.83 12.85
CA SER A 302 -13.65 -2.48 13.36
C SER A 302 -12.76 -2.99 12.23
N ALA A 303 -13.35 -3.56 11.17
CA ALA A 303 -12.61 -4.03 10.01
C ALA A 303 -11.92 -2.88 9.27
N ALA A 304 -12.62 -1.75 9.08
CA ALA A 304 -12.04 -0.54 8.50
C ALA A 304 -10.88 -0.01 9.36
N LEU A 305 -11.06 0.04 10.69
CA LEU A 305 -10.03 0.51 11.60
C LEU A 305 -8.79 -0.38 11.57
N ILE A 306 -8.95 -1.70 11.61
CA ILE A 306 -7.84 -2.65 11.51
C ILE A 306 -7.14 -2.53 10.16
N ALA A 307 -7.88 -2.31 9.07
CA ALA A 307 -7.32 -2.13 7.74
C ALA A 307 -6.46 -0.84 7.63
N CYS A 308 -6.77 0.21 8.39
CA CYS A 308 -5.91 1.41 8.43
C CYS A 308 -4.52 1.15 9.02
N PHE A 309 -4.35 0.17 9.91
CA PHE A 309 -3.04 -0.19 10.50
C PHE A 309 -2.07 -0.82 9.50
N LEU A 310 -2.52 -1.07 8.28
CA LEU A 310 -1.64 -1.50 7.20
C LEU A 310 -0.83 -0.33 6.63
N ASP A 311 -1.28 0.93 6.78
CA ASP A 311 -0.41 2.07 6.51
C ASP A 311 0.64 2.19 7.63
N PRO A 312 1.95 2.02 7.33
CA PRO A 312 3.01 2.15 8.32
C PRO A 312 3.04 3.51 9.00
N ALA A 313 2.53 4.53 8.33
CA ALA A 313 2.54 5.89 8.80
C ALA A 313 1.30 6.24 9.63
N LEU A 314 0.35 5.32 9.87
CA LEU A 314 -0.88 5.59 10.61
C LEU A 314 -0.63 6.37 11.92
N SER A 315 -1.26 7.53 12.05
CA SER A 315 -1.16 8.43 13.21
C SER A 315 -2.51 9.07 13.50
N PHE A 316 -2.64 9.79 14.63
CA PHE A 316 -3.86 10.54 14.95
C PHE A 316 -3.87 11.89 14.22
N ASP A 317 -3.91 11.86 12.89
CA ASP A 317 -3.95 13.04 12.02
C ASP A 317 -5.12 13.02 11.03
N GLU A 318 -5.29 14.14 10.31
CA GLU A 318 -6.37 14.31 9.34
C GLU A 318 -6.25 13.33 8.15
N SER A 319 -5.03 12.98 7.75
CA SER A 319 -4.77 12.03 6.66
C SER A 319 -5.26 10.61 7.01
N SER A 320 -5.07 10.19 8.27
CA SER A 320 -5.48 8.89 8.77
C SER A 320 -7.00 8.82 8.98
N ALA A 321 -7.61 9.94 9.39
CA ALA A 321 -9.07 10.06 9.44
C ALA A 321 -9.69 9.94 8.04
N ARG A 322 -9.11 10.60 7.04
CA ARG A 322 -9.50 10.48 5.62
C ARG A 322 -9.39 9.03 5.13
N GLN A 323 -8.24 8.39 5.35
CA GLN A 323 -8.00 7.00 4.98
C GLN A 323 -9.02 6.04 5.64
N PHE A 324 -9.35 6.26 6.91
CA PHE A 324 -10.38 5.50 7.61
C PHE A 324 -11.76 5.67 6.99
N VAL A 325 -12.17 6.90 6.68
CA VAL A 325 -13.45 7.18 6.01
C VAL A 325 -13.49 6.55 4.62
N SER A 326 -12.41 6.66 3.84
CA SER A 326 -12.29 6.05 2.52
C SER A 326 -12.40 4.52 2.58
N THR A 327 -11.67 3.90 3.50
CA THR A 327 -11.70 2.44 3.70
C THR A 327 -13.08 1.96 4.16
N LEU A 328 -13.68 2.66 5.12
CA LEU A 328 -15.03 2.39 5.59
C LEU A 328 -16.05 2.52 4.46
N GLY A 329 -15.94 3.56 3.64
CA GLY A 329 -16.77 3.78 2.46
C GLY A 329 -16.67 2.63 1.46
N GLY A 330 -15.45 2.19 1.13
CA GLY A 330 -15.21 1.03 0.26
C GLY A 330 -15.89 -0.25 0.79
N ILE A 331 -15.67 -0.58 2.07
CA ILE A 331 -16.27 -1.77 2.71
C ILE A 331 -17.80 -1.68 2.72
N VAL A 332 -18.37 -0.52 3.04
CA VAL A 332 -19.82 -0.31 3.07
C VAL A 332 -20.41 -0.47 1.68
N VAL A 333 -19.80 0.12 0.66
CA VAL A 333 -20.23 0.00 -0.75
C VAL A 333 -20.20 -1.47 -1.17
N GLU A 334 -19.08 -2.16 -0.94
CA GLU A 334 -18.92 -3.57 -1.29
C GLU A 334 -19.99 -4.44 -0.60
N SER A 335 -20.17 -4.27 0.72
CA SER A 335 -21.03 -5.12 1.54
C SER A 335 -22.51 -4.83 1.32
N VAL A 336 -22.92 -3.56 1.33
CA VAL A 336 -24.34 -3.17 1.25
C VAL A 336 -24.88 -3.38 -0.15
N LEU A 337 -24.16 -2.97 -1.20
CA LEU A 337 -24.61 -3.17 -2.57
C LEU A 337 -24.59 -4.65 -2.94
N GLY A 338 -23.58 -5.41 -2.50
CA GLY A 338 -23.52 -6.85 -2.71
C GLY A 338 -24.70 -7.59 -2.08
N LEU A 339 -25.02 -7.26 -0.83
CA LEU A 339 -26.21 -7.81 -0.17
C LEU A 339 -27.49 -7.40 -0.89
N THR A 340 -27.61 -6.13 -1.28
CA THR A 340 -28.82 -5.60 -1.94
C THR A 340 -29.04 -6.33 -3.25
N LEU A 341 -27.98 -6.53 -4.04
CA LEU A 341 -28.02 -7.30 -5.28
C LEU A 341 -28.48 -8.74 -5.04
N VAL A 342 -27.85 -9.44 -4.09
CA VAL A 342 -28.24 -10.82 -3.73
C VAL A 342 -29.68 -10.86 -3.25
N ALA A 343 -30.12 -9.91 -2.42
CA ALA A 343 -31.47 -9.86 -1.90
C ALA A 343 -32.52 -9.60 -2.99
N VAL A 344 -32.24 -8.72 -3.95
CA VAL A 344 -33.12 -8.44 -5.08
C VAL A 344 -33.27 -9.69 -5.95
N VAL A 345 -32.16 -10.34 -6.30
CA VAL A 345 -32.19 -11.56 -7.12
C VAL A 345 -32.90 -12.69 -6.37
N LEU A 346 -32.61 -12.89 -5.08
CA LEU A 346 -33.20 -13.96 -4.29
C LEU A 346 -34.71 -13.74 -4.09
N ARG A 347 -35.16 -12.51 -3.78
CA ARG A 347 -36.59 -12.19 -3.69
C ARG A 347 -37.34 -12.45 -4.99
N SER A 348 -36.70 -12.25 -6.14
CA SER A 348 -37.33 -12.51 -7.44
C SER A 348 -37.50 -14.00 -7.75
N ARG A 349 -36.68 -14.89 -7.17
CA ARG A 349 -36.66 -16.34 -7.47
C ARG A 349 -37.24 -17.20 -6.33
N ARG A 350 -37.08 -16.77 -5.09
CA ARG A 350 -37.40 -17.48 -3.85
C ARG A 350 -37.84 -16.46 -2.78
N PRO A 351 -39.09 -15.96 -2.84
CA PRO A 351 -39.57 -14.98 -1.86
C PRO A 351 -39.56 -15.50 -0.41
N ASP A 352 -39.51 -16.82 -0.22
CA ASP A 352 -39.49 -17.48 1.09
C ASP A 352 -38.14 -17.39 1.82
N LEU A 353 -37.07 -16.96 1.13
CA LEU A 353 -35.74 -16.85 1.71
C LEU A 353 -35.42 -15.41 2.11
N GLU A 354 -35.24 -15.18 3.41
CA GLU A 354 -34.75 -13.91 3.93
C GLU A 354 -33.21 -13.91 3.98
N PRO A 355 -32.52 -13.10 3.16
CA PRO A 355 -31.08 -12.94 3.29
C PRO A 355 -30.77 -12.24 4.62
N ARG A 356 -29.96 -12.89 5.47
CA ARG A 356 -29.51 -12.34 6.76
C ARG A 356 -28.00 -12.13 6.74
N LEU A 357 -27.58 -10.89 7.02
CA LEU A 357 -26.19 -10.59 7.34
C LEU A 357 -25.86 -11.19 8.71
N GLN A 358 -24.82 -12.01 8.78
CA GLN A 358 -24.27 -12.47 10.03
C GLN A 358 -22.83 -11.96 10.16
N PHE A 359 -22.57 -11.21 11.22
CA PHE A 359 -21.21 -10.82 11.57
C PHE A 359 -20.43 -12.05 12.06
N GLN A 360 -19.25 -12.27 11.50
CA GLN A 360 -18.35 -13.32 11.92
C GLN A 360 -17.14 -12.72 12.65
N ALA A 361 -17.21 -12.60 13.98
CA ALA A 361 -16.09 -12.08 14.77
C ALA A 361 -14.76 -12.82 14.54
N GLY A 362 -14.81 -14.11 14.16
CA GLY A 362 -13.61 -14.90 13.86
C GLY A 362 -12.82 -14.37 12.66
N SER A 363 -13.49 -13.81 11.66
CA SER A 363 -12.81 -13.27 10.48
C SER A 363 -12.03 -11.98 10.83
N LEU A 364 -12.52 -11.18 11.78
CA LEU A 364 -11.81 -10.01 12.31
C LEU A 364 -10.49 -10.38 13.00
N VAL A 365 -10.43 -11.54 13.66
CA VAL A 365 -9.18 -12.04 14.27
C VAL A 365 -8.18 -12.44 13.20
N VAL A 366 -8.64 -13.10 12.12
CA VAL A 366 -7.78 -13.44 10.97
C VAL A 366 -7.24 -12.18 10.32
N VAL A 367 -8.10 -11.17 10.13
CA VAL A 367 -7.72 -9.84 9.63
C VAL A 367 -6.63 -9.23 10.50
N LEU A 368 -6.83 -9.19 11.82
CA LEU A 368 -5.86 -8.65 12.77
C LEU A 368 -4.50 -9.38 12.69
N ILE A 369 -4.51 -10.72 12.67
CA ILE A 369 -3.28 -11.53 12.57
C ILE A 369 -2.53 -11.21 11.29
N ALA A 370 -3.22 -11.10 10.17
CA ALA A 370 -2.60 -10.80 8.89
C ALA A 370 -2.02 -9.38 8.84
N VAL A 371 -2.68 -8.38 9.45
CA VAL A 371 -2.10 -7.03 9.62
C VAL A 371 -0.83 -7.09 10.46
N VAL A 372 -0.86 -7.78 11.60
CA VAL A 372 0.31 -7.95 12.47
C VAL A 372 1.46 -8.62 11.72
N LEU A 373 1.21 -9.71 10.99
CA LEU A 373 2.23 -10.39 10.19
C LEU A 373 2.78 -9.50 9.08
N SER A 374 1.93 -8.73 8.38
CA SER A 374 2.37 -7.77 7.37
C SER A 374 3.34 -6.75 7.95
N ARG A 375 3.02 -6.23 9.15
CA ARG A 375 3.86 -5.24 9.85
C ARG A 375 5.18 -5.85 10.35
N LEU A 376 5.15 -7.06 10.91
CA LEU A 376 6.35 -7.73 11.43
C LEU A 376 7.31 -8.14 10.31
N LEU A 377 6.80 -8.47 9.14
CA LEU A 377 7.61 -8.92 8.00
C LEU A 377 8.06 -7.76 7.09
N GLY A 378 7.63 -6.52 7.39
CA GLY A 378 7.92 -5.36 6.54
C GLY A 378 7.35 -5.48 5.13
N PHE A 379 6.33 -6.32 4.92
CA PHE A 379 5.71 -6.47 3.61
C PHE A 379 4.86 -5.25 3.31
N GLU A 380 5.20 -4.56 2.23
CA GLU A 380 4.38 -3.46 1.71
C GLU A 380 3.00 -4.00 1.33
N PRO A 381 1.93 -3.37 1.82
CA PRO A 381 0.80 -4.11 2.35
C PRO A 381 -0.28 -4.36 1.29
N GLY A 382 -0.14 -3.75 0.10
CA GLY A 382 -1.10 -3.68 -1.03
C GLY A 382 -1.88 -4.97 -1.29
N VAL A 383 -1.14 -6.07 -1.36
CA VAL A 383 -1.66 -7.40 -1.66
C VAL A 383 -2.33 -8.07 -0.46
N LEU A 384 -1.81 -7.86 0.74
CA LEU A 384 -2.35 -8.45 1.97
C LEU A 384 -3.65 -7.73 2.39
N PHE A 385 -3.85 -6.45 2.02
CA PHE A 385 -5.06 -5.65 2.30
C PHE A 385 -6.36 -6.34 1.87
N GLY A 386 -6.49 -6.75 0.61
CA GLY A 386 -7.76 -7.35 0.15
C GLY A 386 -7.89 -8.83 0.49
N LEU A 387 -6.76 -9.52 0.72
CA LEU A 387 -6.70 -10.87 1.25
C LEU A 387 -7.42 -10.93 2.61
N VAL A 388 -7.19 -9.90 3.40
CA VAL A 388 -7.75 -9.68 4.74
C VAL A 388 -9.20 -9.20 4.71
N LEU A 389 -9.51 -8.18 3.90
CA LEU A 389 -10.87 -7.63 3.79
C LEU A 389 -11.87 -8.64 3.20
N GLY A 390 -11.44 -9.46 2.23
CA GLY A 390 -12.29 -10.47 1.58
C GLY A 390 -12.73 -11.61 2.50
N LEU A 391 -11.85 -12.07 3.36
CA LEU A 391 -12.14 -13.11 4.36
C LEU A 391 -13.09 -12.60 5.45
N ALA A 392 -13.09 -11.28 5.72
CA ALA A 392 -13.91 -10.68 6.77
C ALA A 392 -15.42 -10.93 6.59
N PHE A 393 -15.88 -11.06 5.35
CA PHE A 393 -17.31 -11.06 5.02
C PHE A 393 -17.86 -12.39 4.47
N ALA A 394 -17.11 -13.50 4.48
CA ALA A 394 -17.60 -14.79 3.99
C ALA A 394 -18.84 -15.29 4.79
N VAL A 395 -20.05 -15.11 4.26
CA VAL A 395 -21.29 -15.65 4.85
C VAL A 395 -21.56 -17.03 4.27
N PRO A 396 -21.68 -18.10 5.08
CA PRO A 396 -22.03 -19.42 4.61
C PRO A 396 -23.48 -19.39 4.08
N PRO A 397 -23.71 -19.74 2.82
CA PRO A 397 -25.06 -19.97 2.33
C PRO A 397 -25.67 -21.22 3.02
N ALA A 398 -26.83 -21.05 3.65
CA ALA A 398 -27.46 -22.09 4.47
C ALA A 398 -28.37 -23.06 3.68
N THR A 399 -28.51 -22.94 2.36
CA THR A 399 -29.55 -23.67 1.60
C THR A 399 -29.13 -24.08 0.18
N ALA A 400 -29.91 -25.01 -0.40
CA ALA A 400 -29.66 -25.75 -1.65
C ALA A 400 -29.54 -24.91 -2.95
N ASP A 401 -29.86 -23.61 -2.94
CA ASP A 401 -29.62 -22.68 -4.07
C ASP A 401 -28.22 -22.03 -3.99
N THR A 402 -27.29 -22.75 -3.36
CA THR A 402 -25.95 -22.29 -3.00
C THR A 402 -25.18 -21.77 -4.21
N VAL A 403 -25.27 -22.48 -5.34
CA VAL A 403 -24.41 -22.24 -6.51
C VAL A 403 -24.70 -20.89 -7.18
N LEU A 404 -25.97 -20.56 -7.45
CA LEU A 404 -26.32 -19.29 -8.12
C LEU A 404 -25.98 -18.08 -7.24
N VAL A 405 -26.28 -18.16 -5.94
CA VAL A 405 -25.98 -17.10 -4.99
C VAL A 405 -24.47 -16.90 -4.88
N THR A 406 -23.70 -17.99 -4.82
CA THR A 406 -22.24 -17.93 -4.81
C THR A 406 -21.67 -17.31 -6.09
N TRP A 407 -22.19 -17.68 -7.27
CA TRP A 407 -21.79 -17.05 -8.54
C TRP A 407 -22.10 -15.56 -8.58
N LEU A 408 -23.32 -15.17 -8.18
CA LEU A 408 -23.74 -13.77 -8.17
C LEU A 408 -22.88 -12.94 -7.22
N ARG A 409 -22.58 -13.47 -6.02
CA ARG A 409 -21.74 -12.82 -5.03
C ARG A 409 -20.30 -12.67 -5.50
N THR A 410 -19.71 -13.75 -6.03
CA THR A 410 -18.36 -13.72 -6.60
C THR A 410 -18.29 -12.71 -7.74
N GLY A 411 -19.27 -12.74 -8.64
CA GLY A 411 -19.37 -11.80 -9.76
C GLY A 411 -19.51 -10.35 -9.31
N TRP A 412 -20.26 -10.09 -8.22
CA TRP A 412 -20.37 -8.77 -7.62
C TRP A 412 -19.04 -8.27 -7.07
N ILE A 413 -18.34 -9.06 -6.26
CA ILE A 413 -17.06 -8.66 -5.66
C ILE A 413 -16.04 -8.36 -6.76
N PHE A 414 -16.01 -9.18 -7.82
CA PHE A 414 -15.19 -8.94 -9.01
C PHE A 414 -15.55 -7.65 -9.72
N LEU A 415 -16.84 -7.44 -9.99
CA LEU A 415 -17.30 -6.23 -10.68
C LEU A 415 -17.05 -4.97 -9.83
N ALA A 416 -17.29 -5.03 -8.52
CA ALA A 416 -17.05 -3.93 -7.59
C ALA A 416 -15.55 -3.58 -7.53
N GLY A 417 -14.67 -4.57 -7.49
CA GLY A 417 -13.22 -4.37 -7.56
C GLY A 417 -12.78 -3.71 -8.86
N LEU A 418 -13.31 -4.15 -10.01
CA LEU A 418 -13.02 -3.53 -11.31
C LEU A 418 -13.57 -2.10 -11.42
N ILE A 419 -14.79 -1.85 -10.92
CA ILE A 419 -15.37 -0.51 -10.85
C ILE A 419 -14.54 0.38 -9.94
N GLY A 420 -14.07 -0.13 -8.80
CA GLY A 420 -13.15 0.55 -7.92
C GLY A 420 -11.89 0.97 -8.65
N TRP A 421 -11.26 0.05 -9.37
CA TRP A 421 -10.01 0.34 -10.10
C TRP A 421 -10.22 1.35 -11.24
N ALA A 422 -11.33 1.23 -11.97
CA ALA A 422 -11.69 2.21 -13.00
C ALA A 422 -11.98 3.59 -12.39
N GLY A 423 -12.74 3.65 -11.30
CA GLY A 423 -13.03 4.88 -10.57
C GLY A 423 -11.76 5.56 -10.05
N TYR A 424 -10.84 4.79 -9.47
CA TYR A 424 -9.53 5.25 -9.05
C TYR A 424 -8.77 5.91 -10.21
N SER A 425 -8.73 5.23 -11.37
CA SER A 425 -8.03 5.72 -12.56
C SER A 425 -8.66 7.00 -13.14
N ILE A 426 -10.00 7.10 -13.10
CA ILE A 426 -10.73 8.30 -13.54
C ILE A 426 -10.43 9.48 -12.61
N VAL A 427 -10.33 9.25 -11.29
CA VAL A 427 -9.92 10.29 -10.34
C VAL A 427 -8.50 10.77 -10.63
N GLY A 428 -7.55 9.86 -10.89
CA GLY A 428 -6.20 10.27 -11.31
C GLY A 428 -6.21 11.13 -12.59
N LEU A 429 -7.07 10.80 -13.56
CA LEU A 429 -7.17 11.54 -14.82
C LEU A 429 -7.83 12.92 -14.68
N VAL A 430 -8.89 13.03 -13.89
CA VAL A 430 -9.67 14.28 -13.76
C VAL A 430 -8.95 15.32 -12.89
N TRP A 431 -8.10 14.88 -11.95
CA TRP A 431 -7.37 15.74 -11.02
C TRP A 431 -5.85 15.74 -11.27
N ALA A 432 -5.43 15.51 -12.52
CA ALA A 432 -4.05 15.21 -12.98
C ALA A 432 -2.97 16.32 -12.76
N GLY A 433 -2.91 16.97 -11.60
CA GLY A 433 -1.90 17.99 -11.29
C GLY A 433 -1.87 18.48 -9.85
N ASP A 434 -2.99 18.45 -9.13
CA ASP A 434 -3.08 18.99 -7.76
C ASP A 434 -3.89 18.05 -6.84
N PRO A 435 -3.24 17.09 -6.17
CA PRO A 435 -3.91 16.24 -5.20
C PRO A 435 -4.43 17.10 -4.04
N ASN A 436 -5.75 17.15 -3.92
CA ASN A 436 -6.47 17.80 -2.82
C ASN A 436 -7.28 16.77 -2.04
N TRP A 437 -7.67 17.10 -0.80
CA TRP A 437 -8.35 16.16 0.08
C TRP A 437 -9.59 15.49 -0.51
N PRO A 438 -10.45 16.12 -1.35
CA PRO A 438 -11.59 15.42 -1.95
C PRO A 438 -11.15 14.41 -3.00
N SER A 439 -10.17 14.75 -3.85
CA SER A 439 -9.63 13.82 -4.84
C SER A 439 -8.96 12.63 -4.16
N LEU A 440 -8.23 12.86 -3.07
CA LEU A 440 -7.60 11.80 -2.29
C LEU A 440 -8.63 10.95 -1.56
N LEU A 441 -9.63 11.54 -0.90
CA LEU A 441 -10.71 10.80 -0.25
C LEU A 441 -11.41 9.86 -1.25
N LEU A 442 -11.76 10.37 -2.43
CA LEU A 442 -12.44 9.61 -3.47
C LEU A 442 -11.54 8.57 -4.12
N GLY A 443 -10.31 8.94 -4.45
CA GLY A 443 -9.28 8.04 -4.98
C GLY A 443 -9.01 6.90 -4.01
N GLU A 444 -8.77 7.17 -2.74
CA GLU A 444 -8.53 6.17 -1.70
C GLU A 444 -9.77 5.29 -1.45
N ALA A 445 -10.99 5.82 -1.55
CA ALA A 445 -12.21 5.02 -1.40
C ALA A 445 -12.36 4.02 -2.56
N PHE A 446 -12.08 4.46 -3.79
CA PHE A 446 -12.03 3.61 -4.96
C PHE A 446 -10.87 2.61 -4.92
N GLY A 447 -9.71 3.04 -4.41
CA GLY A 447 -8.55 2.19 -4.18
C GLY A 447 -8.85 1.10 -3.16
N ALA A 448 -9.49 1.44 -2.03
CA ALA A 448 -9.94 0.47 -1.04
C ALA A 448 -10.95 -0.52 -1.62
N LEU A 449 -11.90 -0.06 -2.44
CA LEU A 449 -12.86 -0.92 -3.12
C LEU A 449 -12.18 -1.86 -4.13
N ALA A 450 -11.22 -1.35 -4.90
CA ALA A 450 -10.44 -2.11 -5.87
C ALA A 450 -9.60 -3.20 -5.19
N ILE A 451 -8.81 -2.80 -4.19
CA ILE A 451 -7.94 -3.69 -3.42
C ILE A 451 -8.78 -4.73 -2.70
N GLY A 452 -9.82 -4.31 -1.97
CA GLY A 452 -10.76 -5.19 -1.26
C GLY A 452 -11.38 -6.23 -2.18
N GLY A 453 -12.02 -5.79 -3.27
CA GLY A 453 -12.70 -6.70 -4.20
C GLY A 453 -11.75 -7.64 -4.96
N ILE A 454 -10.65 -7.12 -5.51
CA ILE A 454 -9.75 -7.91 -6.36
C ILE A 454 -8.91 -8.89 -5.52
N ALA A 455 -8.36 -8.48 -4.38
CA ALA A 455 -7.54 -9.37 -3.56
C ALA A 455 -8.35 -10.35 -2.70
N ALA A 456 -9.65 -10.09 -2.48
CA ALA A 456 -10.54 -11.06 -1.84
C ALA A 456 -10.74 -12.35 -2.67
N LEU A 457 -10.83 -12.22 -3.99
CA LEU A 457 -11.34 -13.29 -4.85
C LEU A 457 -10.46 -14.54 -4.92
N PRO A 458 -9.13 -14.45 -5.12
CA PRO A 458 -8.30 -15.65 -5.17
C PRO A 458 -8.42 -16.52 -3.93
N LEU A 459 -8.62 -15.90 -2.76
CA LEU A 459 -8.86 -16.60 -1.51
C LEU A 459 -10.28 -17.13 -1.37
N MET A 460 -11.28 -16.28 -1.61
CA MET A 460 -12.68 -16.63 -1.47
C MET A 460 -13.07 -17.80 -2.38
N LEU A 461 -12.37 -17.91 -3.52
CA LEU A 461 -12.49 -18.99 -4.49
C LEU A 461 -11.62 -20.20 -4.16
N LEU A 462 -10.86 -20.25 -3.07
CA LEU A 462 -10.17 -21.47 -2.66
C LEU A 462 -11.20 -22.59 -2.37
N PRO A 463 -10.92 -23.85 -2.75
CA PRO A 463 -11.83 -24.98 -2.59
C PRO A 463 -11.77 -25.54 -1.16
N VAL A 464 -11.89 -24.65 -0.16
CA VAL A 464 -11.85 -24.98 1.27
C VAL A 464 -13.28 -24.92 1.85
N PRO A 465 -13.69 -25.89 2.68
CA PRO A 465 -14.99 -25.88 3.34
C PRO A 465 -15.28 -24.56 4.04
N GLY A 466 -16.47 -24.01 3.80
CA GLY A 466 -16.91 -22.73 4.38
C GLY A 466 -16.59 -21.51 3.51
N LEU A 467 -15.78 -21.66 2.47
CA LEU A 467 -15.59 -20.64 1.43
C LEU A 467 -16.45 -20.93 0.20
N ASP A 468 -16.76 -19.86 -0.52
CA ASP A 468 -17.56 -19.86 -1.75
C ASP A 468 -16.94 -20.75 -2.85
N GLY A 469 -15.60 -20.81 -2.91
CA GLY A 469 -14.88 -21.69 -3.83
C GLY A 469 -15.25 -23.16 -3.70
N SER A 470 -15.52 -23.67 -2.49
CA SER A 470 -15.90 -25.07 -2.30
C SER A 470 -17.25 -25.43 -2.94
N VAL A 471 -18.20 -24.49 -2.92
CA VAL A 471 -19.52 -24.64 -3.53
C VAL A 471 -19.37 -24.69 -5.05
N LEU A 472 -18.61 -23.75 -5.62
CA LEU A 472 -18.36 -23.69 -7.05
C LEU A 472 -17.59 -24.92 -7.54
N PHE A 473 -16.57 -25.35 -6.79
CA PHE A 473 -15.76 -26.52 -7.13
C PHE A 473 -16.58 -27.80 -7.19
N ARG A 474 -17.50 -28.00 -6.23
CA ARG A 474 -18.41 -29.15 -6.20
C ARG A 474 -19.44 -29.11 -7.33
N SER A 475 -19.87 -27.92 -7.75
CA SER A 475 -20.85 -27.77 -8.84
C SER A 475 -20.22 -27.95 -10.23
N SER A 476 -19.11 -27.26 -10.51
CA SER A 476 -18.41 -27.33 -11.80
C SER A 476 -16.93 -27.02 -11.59
N LYS A 477 -16.10 -28.07 -11.62
CA LYS A 477 -14.64 -27.94 -11.51
C LYS A 477 -14.05 -27.00 -12.57
N VAL A 478 -14.59 -27.04 -13.78
CA VAL A 478 -14.16 -26.18 -14.89
C VAL A 478 -14.58 -24.73 -14.64
N GLY A 479 -15.84 -24.49 -14.23
CA GLY A 479 -16.32 -23.14 -13.92
C GLY A 479 -15.53 -22.51 -12.77
N TRP A 480 -15.30 -23.28 -11.71
CA TRP A 480 -14.43 -22.87 -10.60
C TRP A 480 -13.01 -22.53 -11.07
N ALA A 481 -12.36 -23.42 -11.82
CA ALA A 481 -10.98 -23.22 -12.27
C ALA A 481 -10.87 -21.96 -13.16
N ALA A 482 -11.84 -21.73 -14.03
CA ALA A 482 -11.92 -20.54 -14.85
C ALA A 482 -12.10 -19.26 -14.01
N ALA A 483 -13.06 -19.25 -13.08
CA ALA A 483 -13.31 -18.10 -12.21
C ALA A 483 -12.09 -17.75 -11.34
N TRP A 484 -11.47 -18.78 -10.75
CA TRP A 484 -10.29 -18.60 -9.93
C TRP A 484 -9.08 -18.17 -10.76
N GLY A 485 -8.85 -18.79 -11.92
CA GLY A 485 -7.79 -18.37 -12.85
C GLY A 485 -7.93 -16.92 -13.30
N VAL A 486 -9.15 -16.48 -13.64
CA VAL A 486 -9.44 -15.07 -13.95
C VAL A 486 -9.19 -14.17 -12.74
N SER A 487 -9.61 -14.58 -11.54
CA SER A 487 -9.39 -13.76 -10.33
C SER A 487 -7.91 -13.57 -10.02
N VAL A 488 -7.10 -14.63 -10.15
CA VAL A 488 -5.66 -14.58 -9.92
C VAL A 488 -5.01 -13.71 -11.00
N LEU A 489 -5.37 -13.91 -12.27
CA LEU A 489 -4.87 -13.10 -13.37
C LEU A 489 -5.13 -11.60 -13.15
N VAL A 490 -6.37 -11.22 -12.81
CA VAL A 490 -6.73 -9.82 -12.53
C VAL A 490 -6.02 -9.30 -11.29
N PHE A 491 -5.88 -10.11 -10.25
CA PHE A 491 -5.11 -9.77 -9.06
C PHE A 491 -3.65 -9.42 -9.39
N PHE A 492 -2.95 -10.26 -10.16
CA PHE A 492 -1.58 -9.98 -10.58
C PHE A 492 -1.50 -8.77 -11.50
N PHE A 493 -2.44 -8.65 -12.43
CA PHE A 493 -2.43 -7.58 -13.40
C PHE A 493 -2.70 -6.21 -12.76
N VAL A 494 -3.67 -6.12 -11.84
CA VAL A 494 -4.08 -4.87 -11.22
C VAL A 494 -3.21 -4.52 -10.02
N LEU A 495 -3.10 -5.42 -9.04
CA LEU A 495 -2.57 -5.09 -7.71
C LEU A 495 -1.06 -5.28 -7.58
N LEU A 496 -0.45 -6.17 -8.37
CA LEU A 496 0.99 -6.38 -8.28
C LEU A 496 1.76 -5.46 -9.24
N PRO A 497 2.86 -4.85 -8.76
CA PRO A 497 3.78 -4.15 -9.64
C PRO A 497 4.43 -5.17 -10.59
N LEU A 498 4.52 -4.80 -11.87
CA LEU A 498 4.93 -5.69 -12.96
C LEU A 498 6.39 -6.16 -12.80
N PRO A 499 6.76 -7.33 -13.36
CA PRO A 499 8.09 -7.93 -13.22
C PRO A 499 9.28 -7.03 -13.56
N ALA A 500 9.11 -6.05 -14.47
CA ALA A 500 10.17 -5.10 -14.81
C ALA A 500 10.63 -4.24 -13.62
N SER A 501 9.79 -4.10 -12.59
CA SER A 501 10.16 -3.42 -11.34
C SER A 501 10.82 -4.34 -10.31
N TRP A 502 10.84 -5.67 -10.54
CA TRP A 502 11.33 -6.63 -9.54
C TRP A 502 12.85 -6.62 -9.39
N ASP A 503 13.57 -6.18 -10.41
CA ASP A 503 15.03 -6.04 -10.38
C ASP A 503 15.49 -5.01 -9.34
N LYS A 504 14.61 -4.06 -8.96
CA LYS A 504 14.84 -3.08 -7.88
C LYS A 504 14.35 -3.55 -6.51
N VAL A 505 13.66 -4.68 -6.47
CA VAL A 505 12.97 -5.25 -5.31
C VAL A 505 13.75 -6.51 -4.89
N GLY A 506 15.06 -6.36 -4.71
CA GLY A 506 16.00 -7.48 -4.50
C GLY A 506 15.73 -8.34 -3.26
N ALA A 507 15.06 -7.79 -2.24
CA ALA A 507 14.66 -8.53 -1.04
C ALA A 507 13.20 -9.08 -1.09
N PRO A 508 12.19 -8.35 -1.61
CA PRO A 508 10.81 -8.82 -1.47
C PRO A 508 10.42 -10.04 -2.29
N LEU A 509 11.01 -10.32 -3.46
CA LEU A 509 10.65 -11.52 -4.22
C LEU A 509 11.03 -12.82 -3.48
N VAL A 510 12.23 -12.88 -2.91
CA VAL A 510 12.69 -14.01 -2.10
C VAL A 510 11.79 -14.16 -0.86
N GLY A 511 11.38 -13.05 -0.26
CA GLY A 511 10.38 -13.03 0.82
C GLY A 511 9.05 -13.68 0.41
N TRP A 512 8.48 -13.30 -0.74
CA TRP A 512 7.25 -13.88 -1.25
C TRP A 512 7.38 -15.37 -1.57
N VAL A 513 8.43 -15.75 -2.29
CA VAL A 513 8.68 -17.14 -2.67
C VAL A 513 8.92 -18.00 -1.43
N SER A 514 9.72 -17.53 -0.48
CA SER A 514 9.98 -18.26 0.77
C SER A 514 8.72 -18.41 1.63
N LEU A 515 7.86 -17.38 1.72
CA LEU A 515 6.57 -17.46 2.40
C LEU A 515 5.65 -18.49 1.75
N LEU A 516 5.57 -18.51 0.42
CA LEU A 516 4.77 -19.48 -0.33
C LEU A 516 5.30 -20.91 -0.17
N ILE A 517 6.62 -21.10 -0.21
CA ILE A 517 7.25 -22.39 0.05
C ILE A 517 6.98 -22.82 1.50
N ALA A 518 7.15 -21.93 2.48
CA ALA A 518 6.87 -22.22 3.88
C ALA A 518 5.40 -22.61 4.10
N TYR A 519 4.47 -21.91 3.45
CA TYR A 519 3.05 -22.26 3.44
C TYR A 519 2.82 -23.65 2.83
N ALA A 520 3.39 -23.93 1.65
CA ALA A 520 3.25 -25.22 0.98
C ALA A 520 3.80 -26.36 1.85
N VAL A 521 4.97 -26.18 2.47
CA VAL A 521 5.58 -27.13 3.39
C VAL A 521 4.70 -27.33 4.62
N ALA A 522 4.17 -26.27 5.23
CA ALA A 522 3.29 -26.36 6.38
C ALA A 522 1.98 -27.10 6.04
N ALA A 523 1.36 -26.78 4.90
CA ALA A 523 0.15 -27.44 4.42
C ALA A 523 0.38 -28.95 4.19
N VAL A 524 1.50 -29.32 3.54
CA VAL A 524 1.88 -30.72 3.32
C VAL A 524 2.23 -31.42 4.63
N ALA A 525 2.91 -30.76 5.57
CA ALA A 525 3.25 -31.32 6.87
C ALA A 525 1.99 -31.61 7.71
N VAL A 526 1.04 -30.67 7.76
CA VAL A 526 -0.25 -30.86 8.44
C VAL A 526 -1.01 -32.03 7.81
N TRP A 527 -1.07 -32.07 6.47
CA TRP A 527 -1.68 -33.19 5.74
C TRP A 527 -1.01 -34.53 6.11
N ALA A 528 0.32 -34.59 6.10
CA ALA A 528 1.07 -35.80 6.42
C ALA A 528 0.84 -36.26 7.86
N ILE A 529 0.91 -35.35 8.84
CA ILE A 529 0.68 -35.65 10.26
C ILE A 529 -0.71 -36.22 10.48
N LEU A 530 -1.74 -35.59 9.91
CA LEU A 530 -3.12 -36.08 10.03
C LEU A 530 -3.28 -37.46 9.37
N ARG A 531 -2.68 -37.66 8.19
CA ARG A 531 -2.76 -38.91 7.46
C ARG A 531 -2.06 -40.07 8.16
N PHE A 532 -0.87 -39.86 8.73
CA PHE A 532 -0.09 -40.92 9.37
C PHE A 532 -0.59 -41.24 10.78
N THR A 533 -0.98 -40.23 11.58
CA THR A 533 -1.50 -40.48 12.95
C THR A 533 -2.86 -41.19 12.96
N ALA A 534 -3.64 -41.10 11.88
CA ALA A 534 -4.90 -41.83 11.75
C ALA A 534 -4.70 -43.35 11.55
N ARG A 535 -3.58 -43.76 10.94
CA ARG A 535 -3.32 -45.15 10.57
C ARG A 535 -2.97 -46.03 11.76
N GLU A 536 -2.10 -45.53 12.65
CA GLU A 536 -1.66 -46.26 13.85
C GLU A 536 -2.81 -46.67 14.78
N ARG A 537 -3.90 -45.90 14.82
CA ARG A 537 -5.04 -46.17 15.71
C ARG A 537 -6.00 -47.23 15.17
N ASN A 538 -6.15 -47.32 13.85
CA ASN A 538 -6.95 -48.38 13.22
C ASN A 538 -6.26 -49.74 13.35
N ASP A 539 -4.93 -49.75 13.34
CA ASP A 539 -4.13 -50.96 13.57
C ASP A 539 -4.14 -51.35 15.07
N ALA A 540 -4.17 -50.39 15.99
CA ALA A 540 -4.31 -50.67 17.43
C ALA A 540 -5.74 -51.10 17.85
N GLY A 541 -6.77 -50.66 17.12
CA GLY A 541 -8.17 -51.01 17.38
C GLY A 541 -8.61 -52.35 16.78
N SER A 542 -7.82 -52.90 15.85
CA SER A 542 -8.01 -54.23 15.26
C SER A 542 -7.19 -55.31 15.97
N GLY A 543 -6.97 -55.14 17.28
CA GLY A 543 -6.53 -56.23 18.15
C GLY A 543 -7.39 -57.47 17.90
N PRO A 544 -6.78 -58.68 17.90
CA PRO A 544 -7.40 -59.89 17.37
C PRO A 544 -8.77 -60.06 17.99
N SER A 545 -9.80 -59.85 17.16
CA SER A 545 -11.17 -60.22 17.48
C SER A 545 -11.15 -61.72 17.71
N ASP A 546 -11.06 -62.10 18.98
CA ASP A 546 -10.95 -63.47 19.43
C ASP A 546 -12.09 -64.27 18.77
N PRO A 547 -11.79 -65.09 17.74
CA PRO A 547 -12.84 -65.78 17.00
C PRO A 547 -13.57 -66.79 17.88
N GLU A 548 -13.06 -67.11 19.08
CA GLU A 548 -13.68 -68.00 20.05
C GLU A 548 -14.86 -67.38 20.82
N ALA A 549 -15.02 -66.05 20.84
CA ALA A 549 -16.11 -65.41 21.58
C ALA A 549 -17.47 -65.47 20.86
N VAL A 550 -17.49 -65.74 19.55
CA VAL A 550 -18.73 -65.77 18.75
C VAL A 550 -19.38 -67.17 18.72
N SER A 551 -18.67 -68.24 19.10
CA SER A 551 -19.20 -69.60 19.05
C SER A 551 -19.92 -70.09 20.32
N ARG A 552 -20.10 -69.25 21.36
CA ARG A 552 -20.77 -69.64 22.61
C ARG A 552 -22.22 -69.18 22.75
N THR A 553 -22.82 -68.58 21.72
CA THR A 553 -24.15 -67.95 21.84
C THR A 553 -25.19 -68.46 20.84
N TYR A 554 -25.01 -69.65 20.27
CA TYR A 554 -26.03 -70.32 19.46
C TYR A 554 -26.39 -71.70 19.99
#